data_AF-A0A8H3RJB6-F1
#
_entry.id   AF-A0A8H3RJB6-F1
#
_cell.length_a   1.000
_cell.length_b   1.000
_cell.length_c   1.000
_cell.angle_alpha   90.00
_cell.angle_beta   90.00
_cell.angle_gamma   90.00
#
_symmetry.space_group_name_H-M   'P 1'
#
loop_
_entity.id
_entity.type
_entity.pdbx_description
1 polymer ?
#
loop_
_entity_poly.entity_id
_entity_poly.type
_entity_poly.pdbx_seq_one_letter_code
_entity_poly.pdbx_strand_id
1 'polypeptide(L)'
;MRCVVMTIPTRSINAQSELEPFGLKMYVWHIEFLLDAGLSDVKELQNTPGSEYFAFLSPHEGALNQAKIDVAEARMRGEIGKAEKKGRTEQEISRIDADTAVLETKRKAEKAKVDSELMNRQTELDNSGRLAKIAAQRQAESCKQVESKRAETELERLRDVKATKSKVAQKSAQENADASFYTEQKAADVQLYRQKMEADATYYRQSKEADAAFYQQKREAEGILEIAKAYGALVDVLGGPQAFLQYRMLEAVSYEVGSDKWSCYSRTLSQDHYMEHCSSDTMGPISDIMQSLPPLFSTIHEHTGIPPPTWLA
;
A
#
# COMPACT_ATOMS: atom_id res chain seq x y z
N MET A 1 -118.43 61.23 -17.89
CA MET A 1 -119.56 60.42 -17.41
C MET A 1 -119.15 58.95 -17.35
N ARG A 2 -118.70 58.48 -16.19
CA ARG A 2 -118.81 57.10 -15.69
C ARG A 2 -118.72 57.27 -14.18
N CYS A 3 -119.83 57.05 -13.51
CA CYS A 3 -120.12 57.43 -12.14
C CYS A 3 -120.80 56.18 -11.56
N VAL A 4 -120.47 55.83 -10.30
CA VAL A 4 -121.26 54.93 -9.41
C VAL A 4 -121.07 53.41 -9.68
N VAL A 5 -120.83 52.48 -8.74
CA VAL A 5 -121.12 52.31 -7.30
C VAL A 5 -119.97 51.50 -6.64
N MET A 6 -119.59 51.81 -5.41
CA MET A 6 -118.59 51.09 -4.58
C MET A 6 -119.27 50.63 -3.29
N THR A 7 -118.92 49.46 -2.71
CA THR A 7 -119.29 49.15 -1.30
C THR A 7 -118.20 48.35 -0.59
N ILE A 8 -117.84 48.86 0.58
CA ILE A 8 -116.70 48.60 1.47
C ILE A 8 -117.31 48.32 2.86
N PRO A 9 -116.73 47.47 3.74
CA PRO A 9 -117.03 47.55 5.18
C PRO A 9 -116.18 48.63 5.86
N THR A 10 -116.89 49.53 6.51
CA THR A 10 -116.51 50.79 7.16
C THR A 10 -115.51 50.67 8.31
N ARG A 11 -114.43 51.47 8.27
CA ARG A 11 -113.89 52.23 9.43
C ARG A 11 -112.79 53.21 8.99
N SER A 12 -112.97 54.48 9.40
CA SER A 12 -112.12 55.68 9.26
C SER A 12 -111.84 56.19 7.83
N ILE A 13 -112.58 57.16 7.28
CA ILE A 13 -112.63 58.62 7.54
C ILE A 13 -111.53 59.41 6.80
N ASN A 14 -112.00 60.29 5.90
CA ASN A 14 -111.46 61.59 5.46
C ASN A 14 -110.03 61.73 4.94
N ALA A 15 -109.86 61.71 3.60
CA ALA A 15 -108.79 62.45 2.92
C ALA A 15 -109.21 62.97 1.53
N GLN A 16 -110.47 63.36 1.34
CA GLN A 16 -110.96 63.93 0.07
C GLN A 16 -110.83 65.47 -0.01
N SER A 17 -110.32 66.12 1.04
CA SER A 17 -110.00 67.56 1.08
C SER A 17 -108.62 67.93 0.51
N GLU A 18 -107.82 66.97 0.02
CA GLU A 18 -106.43 67.21 -0.41
C GLU A 18 -106.18 67.16 -1.94
N LEU A 19 -107.18 66.92 -2.79
CA LEU A 19 -106.94 66.74 -4.24
C LEU A 19 -107.82 67.61 -5.18
N GLU A 20 -108.58 68.57 -4.65
CA GLU A 20 -109.32 69.57 -5.43
C GLU A 20 -108.47 70.52 -6.34
N PRO A 21 -107.15 70.73 -6.17
CA PRO A 21 -106.35 71.52 -7.11
C PRO A 21 -106.06 70.81 -8.45
N PHE A 22 -106.25 69.49 -8.56
CA PHE A 22 -105.77 68.68 -9.70
C PHE A 22 -106.82 68.37 -10.78
N GLY A 23 -107.95 69.07 -10.80
CA GLY A 23 -108.84 69.11 -11.98
C GLY A 23 -109.47 67.76 -12.41
N LEU A 24 -109.47 66.74 -11.54
CA LEU A 24 -110.06 65.42 -11.80
C LEU A 24 -111.08 65.08 -10.69
N LYS A 25 -112.36 65.01 -11.08
CA LYS A 25 -113.50 64.79 -10.18
C LYS A 25 -113.72 63.29 -9.91
N MET A 26 -113.59 62.88 -8.65
CA MET A 26 -113.94 61.55 -8.15
C MET A 26 -115.45 61.36 -8.12
N TYR A 27 -115.93 60.23 -8.63
CA TYR A 27 -117.32 59.80 -8.47
C TYR A 27 -117.38 58.42 -7.81
N VAL A 28 -117.10 58.43 -6.51
CA VAL A 28 -117.41 57.35 -5.58
C VAL A 28 -118.88 57.54 -5.20
N TRP A 29 -119.71 56.53 -5.43
CA TRP A 29 -121.04 56.50 -4.83
C TRP A 29 -121.02 55.53 -3.67
N HIS A 30 -121.04 56.15 -2.50
CA HIS A 30 -121.55 55.62 -1.25
C HIS A 30 -123.05 55.37 -1.39
N ILE A 31 -123.52 54.18 -0.99
CA ILE A 31 -124.85 54.05 -0.40
C ILE A 31 -124.67 53.21 0.86
N GLU A 32 -124.77 53.90 1.99
CA GLU A 32 -124.94 53.31 3.31
C GLU A 32 -126.45 53.29 3.60
N PHE A 33 -126.93 52.17 4.14
CA PHE A 33 -127.98 52.07 5.16
C PHE A 33 -129.35 52.72 4.85
N LEU A 34 -130.38 51.90 4.60
CA LEU A 34 -131.53 51.73 5.52
C LEU A 34 -132.64 50.87 4.90
N LEU A 35 -133.31 50.14 5.79
CA LEU A 35 -134.60 49.54 5.58
C LEU A 35 -135.62 50.55 5.02
N ASP A 36 -136.68 49.95 4.47
CA ASP A 36 -137.99 50.50 4.14
C ASP A 36 -138.24 51.07 2.74
N ALA A 37 -139.35 50.55 2.21
CA ALA A 37 -140.26 51.16 1.25
C ALA A 37 -139.78 51.35 -0.20
N GLY A 38 -140.30 50.49 -1.07
CA GLY A 38 -141.15 51.00 -2.15
C GLY A 38 -140.61 50.87 -3.57
N LEU A 39 -141.28 49.98 -4.31
CA LEU A 39 -141.64 50.11 -5.74
C LEU A 39 -140.51 49.98 -6.77
N SER A 40 -140.41 48.81 -7.42
CA SER A 40 -141.03 48.46 -8.72
C SER A 40 -140.20 49.02 -9.90
N ASP A 41 -139.74 48.26 -10.88
CA ASP A 41 -140.54 47.39 -11.74
C ASP A 41 -139.60 46.49 -12.58
N VAL A 42 -139.54 45.18 -12.30
CA VAL A 42 -139.39 44.16 -13.36
C VAL A 42 -140.70 43.41 -13.31
N LYS A 43 -141.60 43.79 -14.21
CA LYS A 43 -142.97 43.28 -14.30
C LYS A 43 -142.94 41.77 -14.41
N GLU A 44 -143.35 41.13 -13.32
CA GLU A 44 -143.74 39.74 -13.25
C GLU A 44 -144.84 39.47 -14.27
N LEU A 45 -144.68 38.40 -15.06
CA LEU A 45 -145.78 37.78 -15.80
C LEU A 45 -146.68 37.08 -14.79
N GLN A 46 -147.72 37.77 -14.32
CA GLN A 46 -148.81 37.17 -13.55
C GLN A 46 -150.00 36.82 -14.44
N ASN A 47 -150.52 35.62 -14.22
CA ASN A 47 -151.67 35.03 -14.92
C ASN A 47 -152.99 35.75 -14.56
N THR A 48 -153.91 35.79 -15.52
CA THR A 48 -155.33 36.12 -15.34
C THR A 48 -155.97 35.23 -14.25
N PRO A 49 -157.00 35.69 -13.50
CA PRO A 49 -157.47 35.00 -12.30
C PRO A 49 -158.03 33.61 -12.67
N GLY A 50 -157.30 32.55 -12.30
CA GLY A 50 -157.70 31.15 -12.48
C GLY A 50 -156.65 30.17 -13.04
N SER A 51 -155.36 30.52 -13.20
CA SER A 51 -154.35 29.61 -13.81
C SER A 51 -153.10 29.39 -12.94
N GLU A 52 -152.90 28.14 -12.51
CA GLU A 52 -151.86 27.64 -11.58
C GLU A 52 -150.56 27.12 -12.25
N TYR A 53 -150.16 27.65 -13.42
CA TYR A 53 -149.08 27.04 -14.22
C TYR A 53 -147.65 27.22 -13.66
N PHE A 54 -147.37 28.25 -12.84
CA PHE A 54 -145.99 28.58 -12.42
C PHE A 54 -145.54 27.95 -11.08
N ALA A 55 -146.43 27.31 -10.31
CA ALA A 55 -146.08 26.72 -9.02
C ALA A 55 -145.33 25.38 -9.13
N PHE A 56 -145.40 24.71 -10.28
CA PHE A 56 -144.88 23.34 -10.44
C PHE A 56 -143.42 23.26 -10.94
N LEU A 57 -142.84 24.38 -11.42
CA LEU A 57 -141.53 24.38 -12.09
C LEU A 57 -140.34 24.75 -11.18
N SER A 58 -140.54 25.48 -10.09
CA SER A 58 -139.45 25.95 -9.22
C SER A 58 -138.74 24.89 -8.33
N PRO A 59 -139.32 23.73 -7.95
CA PRO A 59 -138.62 22.75 -7.10
C PRO A 59 -137.71 21.76 -7.84
N HIS A 60 -137.94 21.50 -9.14
CA HIS A 60 -137.26 20.42 -9.86
C HIS A 60 -135.83 20.78 -10.29
N GLU A 61 -135.56 22.05 -10.61
CA GLU A 61 -134.21 22.47 -11.07
C GLU A 61 -133.20 22.61 -9.93
N GLY A 62 -133.62 22.96 -8.71
CA GLY A 62 -132.74 23.05 -7.54
C GLY A 62 -132.18 21.70 -7.08
N ALA A 63 -133.02 20.66 -7.04
CA ALA A 63 -132.62 19.31 -6.69
C ALA A 63 -131.77 18.64 -7.78
N LEU A 64 -132.08 18.90 -9.07
CA LEU A 64 -131.28 18.43 -10.20
C LEU A 64 -129.89 19.07 -10.25
N ASN A 65 -129.79 20.35 -9.92
CA ASN A 65 -128.51 21.05 -9.86
C ASN A 65 -127.68 20.60 -8.64
N GLN A 66 -128.33 20.35 -7.49
CA GLN A 66 -127.64 19.81 -6.31
C GLN A 66 -127.09 18.40 -6.54
N ALA A 67 -127.86 17.50 -7.17
CA ALA A 67 -127.38 16.16 -7.51
C ALA A 67 -126.22 16.19 -8.53
N LYS A 68 -126.21 17.15 -9.46
CA LYS A 68 -125.07 17.37 -10.36
C LYS A 68 -123.83 17.86 -9.62
N ILE A 69 -124.00 18.71 -8.61
CA ILE A 69 -122.92 19.19 -7.75
C ILE A 69 -122.34 18.03 -6.93
N ASP A 70 -123.18 17.20 -6.31
CA ASP A 70 -122.73 16.07 -5.49
C ASP A 70 -122.04 14.98 -6.34
N VAL A 71 -122.52 14.72 -7.56
CA VAL A 71 -121.87 13.79 -8.52
C VAL A 71 -120.55 14.36 -9.02
N ALA A 72 -120.46 15.67 -9.27
CA ALA A 72 -119.21 16.33 -9.64
C ALA A 72 -118.21 16.33 -8.47
N GLU A 73 -118.67 16.59 -7.25
CA GLU A 73 -117.85 16.57 -6.03
C GLU A 73 -117.35 15.16 -5.72
N ALA A 74 -118.18 14.13 -5.86
CA ALA A 74 -117.77 12.74 -5.70
C ALA A 74 -116.78 12.28 -6.79
N ARG A 75 -116.97 12.70 -8.05
CA ARG A 75 -116.01 12.46 -9.13
C ARG A 75 -114.69 13.15 -8.87
N MET A 76 -114.71 14.42 -8.46
CA MET A 76 -113.52 15.17 -8.08
C MET A 76 -112.80 14.49 -6.92
N ARG A 77 -113.50 14.07 -5.87
CA ARG A 77 -112.90 13.39 -4.71
C ARG A 77 -112.27 12.04 -5.09
N GLY A 78 -112.91 11.30 -6.00
CA GLY A 78 -112.38 10.04 -6.54
C GLY A 78 -111.15 10.23 -7.43
N GLU A 79 -111.14 11.25 -8.29
CA GLU A 79 -109.99 11.61 -9.12
C GLU A 79 -108.82 12.16 -8.29
N ILE A 80 -109.11 13.00 -7.29
CA ILE A 80 -108.13 13.50 -6.30
C ILE A 80 -107.54 12.32 -5.52
N GLY A 81 -108.34 11.38 -5.04
CA GLY A 81 -107.84 10.20 -4.33
C GLY A 81 -106.98 9.27 -5.20
N LYS A 82 -107.33 9.11 -6.49
CA LYS A 82 -106.50 8.36 -7.45
C LYS A 82 -105.18 9.08 -7.75
N ALA A 83 -105.22 10.40 -7.93
CA ALA A 83 -104.04 11.23 -8.14
C ALA A 83 -103.13 11.25 -6.90
N GLU A 84 -103.70 11.34 -5.69
CA GLU A 84 -102.96 11.31 -4.44
C GLU A 84 -102.23 9.97 -4.25
N LYS A 85 -102.89 8.82 -4.50
CA LYS A 85 -102.24 7.50 -4.42
C LYS A 85 -101.13 7.33 -5.46
N LYS A 86 -101.34 7.81 -6.70
CA LYS A 86 -100.30 7.81 -7.73
C LYS A 86 -99.11 8.68 -7.33
N GLY A 87 -99.35 9.90 -6.86
CA GLY A 87 -98.30 10.80 -6.39
C GLY A 87 -97.51 10.23 -5.21
N ARG A 88 -98.18 9.59 -4.23
CA ARG A 88 -97.50 8.87 -3.13
C ARG A 88 -96.64 7.72 -3.65
N THR A 89 -97.14 6.94 -4.61
CA THR A 89 -96.38 5.82 -5.21
C THR A 89 -95.15 6.33 -5.96
N GLU A 90 -95.28 7.40 -6.75
CA GLU A 90 -94.17 8.01 -7.48
C GLU A 90 -93.13 8.65 -6.54
N GLN A 91 -93.56 9.24 -5.41
CA GLN A 91 -92.66 9.73 -4.36
C GLN A 91 -91.90 8.60 -3.68
N GLU A 92 -92.57 7.48 -3.38
CA GLU A 92 -91.94 6.30 -2.80
C GLU A 92 -90.93 5.67 -3.77
N ILE A 93 -91.27 5.54 -5.06
CA ILE A 93 -90.34 5.07 -6.09
C ILE A 93 -89.14 6.01 -6.20
N SER A 94 -89.37 7.32 -6.29
CA SER A 94 -88.27 8.31 -6.37
C SER A 94 -87.37 8.29 -5.14
N ARG A 95 -87.94 8.06 -3.95
CA ARG A 95 -87.19 7.91 -2.71
C ARG A 95 -86.36 6.62 -2.72
N ILE A 96 -86.94 5.50 -3.13
CA ILE A 96 -86.24 4.21 -3.26
C ILE A 96 -85.11 4.31 -4.29
N ASP A 97 -85.34 4.96 -5.42
CA ASP A 97 -84.34 5.16 -6.46
C ASP A 97 -83.19 6.06 -5.98
N ALA A 98 -83.50 7.14 -5.24
CA ALA A 98 -82.50 7.99 -4.62
C ALA A 98 -81.68 7.22 -3.57
N ASP A 99 -82.33 6.45 -2.69
CA ASP A 99 -81.68 5.62 -1.69
C ASP A 99 -80.81 4.53 -2.36
N THR A 100 -81.27 3.95 -3.46
CA THR A 100 -80.53 2.97 -4.26
C THR A 100 -79.30 3.59 -4.94
N ALA A 101 -79.44 4.77 -5.54
CA ALA A 101 -78.32 5.51 -6.12
C ALA A 101 -77.25 5.89 -5.07
N VAL A 102 -77.68 6.28 -3.87
CA VAL A 102 -76.77 6.53 -2.73
C VAL A 102 -76.08 5.23 -2.28
N LEU A 103 -76.79 4.10 -2.22
CA LEU A 103 -76.20 2.81 -1.87
C LEU A 103 -75.20 2.32 -2.92
N GLU A 104 -75.50 2.49 -4.21
CA GLU A 104 -74.58 2.13 -5.30
C GLU A 104 -73.30 2.97 -5.27
N THR A 105 -73.43 4.29 -5.07
CA THR A 105 -72.27 5.17 -4.96
C THR A 105 -71.44 4.87 -3.71
N LYS A 106 -72.09 4.59 -2.57
CA LYS A 106 -71.41 4.11 -1.35
C LYS A 106 -70.66 2.80 -1.59
N ARG A 107 -71.29 1.80 -2.22
CA ARG A 107 -70.64 0.52 -2.56
C ARG A 107 -69.48 0.69 -3.54
N LYS A 108 -69.62 1.56 -4.55
CA LYS A 108 -68.52 1.89 -5.48
C LYS A 108 -67.36 2.58 -4.76
N ALA A 109 -67.65 3.50 -3.84
CA ALA A 109 -66.65 4.16 -3.02
C ALA A 109 -65.94 3.18 -2.08
N GLU A 110 -66.67 2.26 -1.44
CA GLU A 110 -66.08 1.21 -0.61
C GLU A 110 -65.21 0.25 -1.42
N LYS A 111 -65.66 -0.20 -2.60
CA LYS A 111 -64.84 -1.00 -3.52
C LYS A 111 -63.56 -0.28 -3.90
N ALA A 112 -63.65 0.98 -4.33
CA ALA A 112 -62.48 1.78 -4.70
C ALA A 112 -61.50 1.98 -3.53
N LYS A 113 -61.99 2.13 -2.29
CA LYS A 113 -61.14 2.19 -1.09
C LYS A 113 -60.42 0.87 -0.85
N VAL A 114 -61.14 -0.26 -0.87
CA VAL A 114 -60.55 -1.59 -0.67
C VAL A 114 -59.54 -1.91 -1.76
N ASP A 115 -59.84 -1.56 -3.02
CA ASP A 115 -58.92 -1.75 -4.14
C ASP A 115 -57.64 -0.91 -3.97
N SER A 116 -57.76 0.34 -3.52
CA SER A 116 -56.60 1.18 -3.21
C SER A 116 -55.78 0.63 -2.03
N GLU A 117 -56.41 0.14 -0.98
CA GLU A 117 -55.72 -0.47 0.16
C GLU A 117 -55.02 -1.77 -0.23
N LEU A 118 -55.66 -2.59 -1.06
CA LEU A 118 -55.08 -3.83 -1.58
C LEU A 118 -53.87 -3.53 -2.47
N MET A 119 -54.00 -2.55 -3.37
CA MET A 119 -52.90 -2.10 -4.23
C MET A 119 -51.74 -1.48 -3.43
N ASN A 120 -52.02 -0.72 -2.37
CA ASN A 120 -51.00 -0.22 -1.46
C ASN A 120 -50.27 -1.37 -0.75
N ARG A 121 -51.01 -2.35 -0.20
CA ARG A 121 -50.42 -3.53 0.43
C ARG A 121 -49.58 -4.37 -0.54
N GLN A 122 -50.04 -4.56 -1.76
CA GLN A 122 -49.25 -5.24 -2.80
C GLN A 122 -47.95 -4.49 -3.10
N THR A 123 -48.02 -3.17 -3.24
CA THR A 123 -46.84 -2.32 -3.48
C THR A 123 -45.85 -2.38 -2.32
N GLU A 124 -46.33 -2.35 -1.08
CA GLU A 124 -45.51 -2.49 0.12
C GLU A 124 -44.82 -3.86 0.18
N LEU A 125 -45.55 -4.95 -0.10
CA LEU A 125 -44.99 -6.30 -0.16
C LEU A 125 -43.94 -6.42 -1.27
N ASP A 126 -44.22 -5.92 -2.47
CA ASP A 126 -43.27 -5.93 -3.58
C ASP A 126 -42.02 -5.10 -3.27
N ASN A 127 -42.19 -3.93 -2.65
CA ASN A 127 -41.08 -3.09 -2.21
C ASN A 127 -40.25 -3.80 -1.13
N SER A 128 -40.89 -4.41 -0.12
CA SER A 128 -40.20 -5.17 0.91
C SER A 128 -39.44 -6.37 0.34
N GLY A 129 -40.03 -7.09 -0.62
CA GLY A 129 -39.38 -8.19 -1.33
C GLY A 129 -38.20 -7.74 -2.18
N ARG A 130 -38.32 -6.59 -2.87
CA ARG A 130 -37.21 -5.98 -3.63
C ARG A 130 -36.09 -5.51 -2.69
N LEU A 131 -36.42 -4.87 -1.58
CA LEU A 131 -35.45 -4.41 -0.58
C LEU A 131 -34.70 -5.60 0.03
N ALA A 132 -35.39 -6.69 0.36
CA ALA A 132 -34.77 -7.91 0.88
C ALA A 132 -33.80 -8.52 -0.14
N LYS A 133 -34.18 -8.58 -1.43
CA LYS A 133 -33.28 -9.05 -2.51
C LYS A 133 -32.05 -8.16 -2.68
N ILE A 134 -32.22 -6.83 -2.68
CA ILE A 134 -31.11 -5.87 -2.79
C ILE A 134 -30.19 -5.98 -1.58
N ALA A 135 -30.73 -6.10 -0.37
CA ALA A 135 -29.96 -6.26 0.85
C ALA A 135 -29.12 -7.55 0.81
N ALA A 136 -29.73 -8.68 0.42
CA ALA A 136 -29.04 -9.95 0.27
C ALA A 136 -27.91 -9.87 -0.79
N GLN A 137 -28.17 -9.23 -1.93
CA GLN A 137 -27.17 -9.05 -2.98
C GLN A 137 -26.01 -8.16 -2.51
N ARG A 138 -26.30 -7.02 -1.88
CA ARG A 138 -25.26 -6.13 -1.31
C ARG A 138 -24.43 -6.82 -0.25
N GLN A 139 -25.03 -7.64 0.59
CA GLN A 139 -24.30 -8.40 1.60
C GLN A 139 -23.41 -9.46 0.97
N ALA A 140 -23.88 -10.16 -0.07
CA ALA A 140 -23.06 -11.10 -0.82
C ALA A 140 -21.88 -10.42 -1.54
N GLU A 141 -22.13 -9.26 -2.18
CA GLU A 141 -21.09 -8.44 -2.81
C GLU A 141 -20.07 -7.91 -1.79
N SER A 142 -20.55 -7.45 -0.63
CA SER A 142 -19.68 -6.98 0.46
C SER A 142 -18.81 -8.12 1.02
N CYS A 143 -19.37 -9.32 1.22
CA CYS A 143 -18.60 -10.49 1.64
C CYS A 143 -17.48 -10.81 0.63
N LYS A 144 -17.79 -10.81 -0.67
CA LYS A 144 -16.80 -11.02 -1.74
C LYS A 144 -15.70 -9.95 -1.74
N GLN A 145 -16.05 -8.69 -1.53
CA GLN A 145 -15.06 -7.59 -1.44
C GLN A 145 -14.17 -7.71 -0.20
N VAL A 146 -14.71 -8.17 0.93
CA VAL A 146 -13.91 -8.39 2.14
C VAL A 146 -12.94 -9.54 1.92
N GLU A 147 -13.36 -10.63 1.27
CA GLU A 147 -12.49 -11.74 0.92
C GLU A 147 -11.39 -11.34 -0.07
N SER A 148 -11.72 -10.58 -1.12
CA SER A 148 -10.73 -10.10 -2.09
C SER A 148 -9.70 -9.20 -1.42
N LYS A 149 -10.15 -8.26 -0.58
CA LYS A 149 -9.24 -7.38 0.20
C LYS A 149 -8.37 -8.16 1.16
N ARG A 150 -8.92 -9.17 1.86
CA ARG A 150 -8.12 -10.05 2.75
C ARG A 150 -7.04 -10.80 1.95
N ALA A 151 -7.39 -11.36 0.80
CA ALA A 151 -6.44 -12.01 -0.09
C ALA A 151 -5.35 -11.05 -0.59
N GLU A 152 -5.70 -9.83 -1.01
CA GLU A 152 -4.75 -8.81 -1.43
C GLU A 152 -3.79 -8.41 -0.31
N THR A 153 -4.30 -8.18 0.90
CA THR A 153 -3.47 -7.84 2.07
C THR A 153 -2.50 -8.95 2.45
N GLU A 154 -2.91 -10.22 2.36
CA GLU A 154 -1.99 -11.33 2.66
C GLU A 154 -0.93 -11.48 1.55
N LEU A 155 -1.29 -11.25 0.29
CA LEU A 155 -0.31 -11.23 -0.81
C LEU A 155 0.72 -10.11 -0.63
N GLU A 156 0.29 -8.91 -0.21
CA GLU A 156 1.20 -7.81 0.10
C GLU A 156 2.11 -8.14 1.30
N ARG A 157 1.53 -8.67 2.38
CA ARG A 157 2.29 -9.14 3.54
C ARG A 157 3.34 -10.19 3.15
N LEU A 158 2.98 -11.16 2.30
CA LEU A 158 3.91 -12.18 1.80
C LEU A 158 4.98 -11.59 0.89
N ARG A 159 4.65 -10.59 0.06
CA ARG A 159 5.64 -9.84 -0.75
C ARG A 159 6.63 -9.11 0.14
N ASP A 160 6.17 -8.46 1.21
CA ASP A 160 7.03 -7.76 2.16
C ASP A 160 7.93 -8.72 2.93
N VAL A 161 7.38 -9.84 3.41
CA VAL A 161 8.17 -10.90 4.06
C VAL A 161 9.21 -11.47 3.10
N LYS A 162 8.86 -11.67 1.83
CA LYS A 162 9.82 -12.14 0.81
C LYS A 162 10.89 -11.09 0.52
N ALA A 163 10.52 -9.82 0.40
CA ALA A 163 11.43 -8.71 0.15
C ALA A 163 12.40 -8.49 1.31
N THR A 164 11.91 -8.53 2.55
CA THR A 164 12.74 -8.44 3.76
C THR A 164 13.70 -9.62 3.87
N LYS A 165 13.23 -10.86 3.68
CA LYS A 165 14.10 -12.06 3.64
C LYS A 165 15.18 -11.95 2.56
N SER A 166 14.84 -11.51 1.35
CA SER A 166 15.79 -11.29 0.27
C SER A 166 16.84 -10.25 0.64
N LYS A 167 16.41 -9.11 1.21
CA LYS A 167 17.33 -8.05 1.68
C LYS A 167 18.25 -8.54 2.80
N VAL A 168 17.75 -9.33 3.76
CA VAL A 168 18.57 -9.91 4.83
C VAL A 168 19.59 -10.90 4.27
N ALA A 169 19.17 -11.78 3.36
CA ALA A 169 20.08 -12.73 2.72
C ALA A 169 21.16 -12.02 1.89
N GLN A 170 20.79 -10.98 1.14
CA GLN A 170 21.73 -10.15 0.38
C GLN A 170 22.72 -9.45 1.30
N LYS A 171 22.26 -8.81 2.38
CA LYS A 171 23.13 -8.16 3.35
C LYS A 171 24.08 -9.14 4.04
N SER A 172 23.58 -10.30 4.47
CA SER A 172 24.41 -11.34 5.07
C SER A 172 25.46 -11.87 4.08
N ALA A 173 25.09 -12.07 2.81
CA ALA A 173 26.05 -12.48 1.78
C ALA A 173 27.11 -11.39 1.52
N GLN A 174 26.71 -10.12 1.52
CA GLN A 174 27.63 -9.00 1.38
C GLN A 174 28.59 -8.90 2.57
N GLU A 175 28.09 -8.96 3.81
CA GLU A 175 28.91 -8.93 5.02
C GLU A 175 29.90 -10.10 5.07
N ASN A 176 29.48 -11.30 4.66
CA ASN A 176 30.36 -12.47 4.56
C ASN A 176 31.43 -12.29 3.47
N ALA A 177 31.06 -11.74 2.31
CA ALA A 177 32.00 -11.43 1.24
C ALA A 177 33.03 -10.37 1.68
N ASP A 178 32.56 -9.29 2.29
CA ASP A 178 33.41 -8.21 2.81
C ASP A 178 34.34 -8.71 3.92
N ALA A 179 33.84 -9.56 4.82
CA ALA A 179 34.66 -10.21 5.85
C ALA A 179 35.73 -11.10 5.24
N SER A 180 35.36 -11.96 4.27
CA SER A 180 36.33 -12.84 3.59
C SER A 180 37.40 -12.03 2.85
N PHE A 181 37.01 -11.00 2.10
CA PHE A 181 37.91 -10.10 1.40
C PHE A 181 38.87 -9.40 2.37
N TYR A 182 38.37 -8.88 3.49
CA TYR A 182 39.21 -8.25 4.50
C TYR A 182 40.23 -9.23 5.11
N THR A 183 39.81 -10.45 5.42
CA THR A 183 40.73 -11.47 5.96
C THR A 183 41.80 -11.89 4.96
N GLU A 184 41.45 -12.07 3.69
CA GLU A 184 42.38 -12.40 2.61
C GLU A 184 43.34 -11.24 2.34
N GLN A 185 42.85 -10.00 2.32
CA GLN A 185 43.68 -8.82 2.17
C GLN A 185 44.71 -8.72 3.30
N LYS A 186 44.28 -8.90 4.56
CA LYS A 186 45.20 -8.90 5.70
C LYS A 186 46.17 -10.06 5.67
N ALA A 187 45.74 -11.25 5.27
CA ALA A 187 46.64 -12.38 5.09
C ALA A 187 47.70 -12.08 4.01
N ALA A 188 47.31 -11.52 2.87
CA ALA A 188 48.22 -11.14 1.80
C ALA A 188 49.21 -10.05 2.25
N ASP A 189 48.74 -9.01 2.94
CA ASP A 189 49.57 -7.94 3.50
C ASP A 189 50.61 -8.50 4.49
N VAL A 190 50.19 -9.42 5.36
CA VAL A 190 51.07 -10.10 6.33
C VAL A 190 52.13 -10.94 5.61
N GLN A 191 51.75 -11.68 4.56
CA GLN A 191 52.71 -12.47 3.77
C GLN A 191 53.72 -11.58 3.06
N LEU A 192 53.28 -10.49 2.44
CA LEU A 192 54.18 -9.52 1.80
C LEU A 192 55.13 -8.88 2.82
N TYR A 193 54.62 -8.51 3.99
CA TYR A 193 55.45 -7.95 5.06
C TYR A 193 56.48 -8.98 5.55
N ARG A 194 56.07 -10.23 5.77
CA ARG A 194 56.96 -11.32 6.16
C ARG A 194 58.08 -11.54 5.14
N GLN A 195 57.73 -11.62 3.86
CA GLN A 195 58.70 -11.78 2.78
C GLN A 195 59.69 -10.61 2.71
N LYS A 196 59.21 -9.37 2.87
CA LYS A 196 60.08 -8.19 2.93
C LYS A 196 61.06 -8.27 4.09
N MET A 197 60.56 -8.57 5.30
CA MET A 197 61.42 -8.67 6.49
C MET A 197 62.43 -9.81 6.37
N GLU A 198 62.04 -10.95 5.78
CA GLU A 198 62.95 -12.08 5.55
C GLU A 198 64.00 -11.75 4.48
N ALA A 199 63.61 -11.09 3.39
CA ALA A 199 64.54 -10.59 2.37
C ALA A 199 65.53 -9.57 2.96
N ASP A 200 65.05 -8.60 3.73
CA ASP A 200 65.90 -7.59 4.37
C ASP A 200 66.85 -8.23 5.40
N ALA A 201 66.38 -9.21 6.18
CA ALA A 201 67.21 -9.94 7.13
C ALA A 201 68.29 -10.78 6.43
N THR A 202 67.94 -11.48 5.34
CA THR A 202 68.90 -12.26 4.56
C THR A 202 69.93 -11.36 3.88
N TYR A 203 69.51 -10.23 3.31
CA TYR A 203 70.40 -9.22 2.73
C TYR A 203 71.36 -8.67 3.79
N TYR A 204 70.85 -8.29 4.97
CA TYR A 204 71.69 -7.79 6.05
C TYR A 204 72.70 -8.83 6.52
N ARG A 205 72.27 -10.09 6.69
CA ARG A 205 73.17 -11.19 7.07
C ARG A 205 74.27 -11.39 6.02
N GLN A 206 73.90 -11.50 4.74
CA GLN A 206 74.87 -11.68 3.65
C GLN A 206 75.83 -10.50 3.54
N SER A 207 75.35 -9.26 3.70
CA SER A 207 76.19 -8.07 3.73
C SER A 207 77.20 -8.13 4.87
N LYS A 208 76.77 -8.51 6.09
CA LYS A 208 77.68 -8.64 7.24
C LYS A 208 78.66 -9.79 7.11
N GLU A 209 78.23 -10.92 6.55
CA GLU A 209 79.11 -12.06 6.26
C GLU A 209 80.16 -11.68 5.19
N ALA A 210 79.75 -10.98 4.14
CA ALA A 210 80.66 -10.50 3.09
C ALA A 210 81.66 -9.44 3.62
N ASP A 211 81.20 -8.48 4.43
CA ASP A 211 82.06 -7.49 5.07
C ASP A 211 83.08 -8.16 6.01
N ALA A 212 82.63 -9.15 6.79
CA ALA A 212 83.50 -9.92 7.68
C ALA A 212 84.55 -10.72 6.90
N ALA A 213 84.15 -11.39 5.81
CA ALA A 213 85.06 -12.11 4.93
C ALA A 213 86.07 -11.18 4.26
N PHE A 214 85.64 -10.02 3.78
CA PHE A 214 86.53 -8.99 3.22
C PHE A 214 87.54 -8.50 4.26
N TYR A 215 87.09 -8.26 5.49
CA TYR A 215 87.98 -7.84 6.58
C TYR A 215 88.99 -8.93 6.94
N GLN A 216 88.57 -10.20 7.01
CA GLN A 216 89.47 -11.33 7.23
C GLN A 216 90.54 -11.41 6.14
N GLN A 217 90.14 -11.43 4.87
CA GLN A 217 91.06 -11.46 3.73
C GLN A 217 92.02 -10.28 3.71
N LYS A 218 91.54 -9.08 4.07
CA LYS A 218 92.40 -7.90 4.19
C LYS A 218 93.45 -8.07 5.29
N ARG A 219 93.08 -8.59 6.47
CA ARG A 219 94.01 -8.81 7.58
C ARG A 219 95.01 -9.93 7.27
N GLU A 220 94.58 -10.98 6.57
CA GLU A 220 95.46 -12.04 6.08
C GLU A 220 96.48 -11.49 5.07
N ALA A 221 96.04 -10.68 4.10
CA ALA A 221 96.92 -10.03 3.13
C ALA A 221 97.92 -9.06 3.78
N GLU A 222 97.47 -8.26 4.75
CA GLU A 222 98.36 -7.41 5.57
C GLU A 222 99.38 -8.26 6.34
N GLY A 223 98.95 -9.37 6.94
CA GLY A 223 99.83 -10.30 7.65
C GLY A 223 100.91 -10.91 6.73
N ILE A 224 100.52 -11.38 5.54
CA ILE A 224 101.45 -11.91 4.54
C ILE A 224 102.43 -10.83 4.07
N LEU A 225 101.96 -9.59 3.88
CA LEU A 225 102.79 -8.48 3.47
C LEU A 225 103.84 -8.13 4.54
N GLU A 226 103.46 -8.11 5.81
CA GLU A 226 104.43 -7.90 6.91
C GLU A 226 105.43 -9.05 7.03
N ILE A 227 105.00 -10.30 6.84
CA ILE A 227 105.90 -11.45 6.76
C ILE A 227 106.88 -11.31 5.58
N ALA A 228 106.39 -10.90 4.41
CA ALA A 228 107.24 -10.67 3.23
C ALA A 228 108.27 -9.55 3.47
N LYS A 229 107.88 -8.45 4.14
CA LYS A 229 108.81 -7.40 4.57
C LYS A 229 109.85 -7.94 5.54
N ALA A 230 109.46 -8.76 6.52
CA ALA A 230 110.37 -9.37 7.47
C ALA A 230 111.38 -10.31 6.78
N TYR A 231 110.93 -11.09 5.78
CA TYR A 231 111.85 -11.89 4.96
C TYR A 231 112.79 -11.03 4.12
N GLY A 232 112.31 -9.92 3.55
CA GLY A 232 113.18 -8.95 2.87
C GLY A 232 114.31 -8.45 3.78
N ALA A 233 113.97 -8.02 5.00
CA ALA A 233 114.96 -7.59 5.98
C ALA A 233 115.91 -8.72 6.40
N LEU A 234 115.43 -9.97 6.52
CA LEU A 234 116.27 -11.12 6.87
C LEU A 234 117.25 -11.49 5.73
N VAL A 235 116.81 -11.37 4.47
CA VAL A 235 117.66 -11.55 3.28
C VAL A 235 118.81 -10.54 3.29
N ASP A 236 118.53 -9.29 3.64
CA ASP A 236 119.56 -8.24 3.76
C ASP A 236 120.57 -8.56 4.87
N VAL A 237 120.12 -9.04 6.03
CA VAL A 237 121.00 -9.40 7.17
C VAL A 237 121.87 -10.63 6.88
N LEU A 238 121.33 -11.65 6.20
CA LEU A 238 122.03 -12.91 5.91
C LEU A 238 123.02 -12.81 4.74
N GLY A 239 123.15 -11.65 4.08
CA GLY A 239 124.11 -11.45 3.01
C GLY A 239 123.61 -11.84 1.61
N GLY A 240 122.29 -11.83 1.41
CA GLY A 240 121.65 -11.98 0.10
C GLY A 240 120.76 -13.23 -0.05
N PRO A 241 120.07 -13.36 -1.20
CA PRO A 241 119.00 -14.35 -1.39
C PRO A 241 119.45 -15.81 -1.25
N GLN A 242 120.71 -16.12 -1.60
CA GLN A 242 121.25 -17.48 -1.55
C GLN A 242 121.41 -17.99 -0.11
N ALA A 243 121.90 -17.14 0.80
CA ALA A 243 122.06 -17.49 2.21
C ALA A 243 120.69 -17.70 2.90
N PHE A 244 119.69 -16.89 2.54
CA PHE A 244 118.32 -17.05 3.04
C PHE A 244 117.69 -18.38 2.61
N LEU A 245 117.89 -18.81 1.36
CA LEU A 245 117.40 -20.11 0.88
C LEU A 245 118.02 -21.27 1.66
N GLN A 246 119.34 -21.22 1.90
CA GLN A 246 120.03 -22.23 2.71
C GLN A 246 119.49 -22.27 4.14
N TYR A 247 119.27 -21.10 4.76
CA TYR A 247 118.65 -21.00 6.08
C TYR A 247 117.24 -21.62 6.10
N ARG A 248 116.40 -21.33 5.09
CA ARG A 248 115.04 -21.87 5.00
C ARG A 248 115.01 -23.38 4.76
N MET A 249 115.93 -23.90 3.95
CA MET A 249 116.06 -25.35 3.76
C MET A 249 116.47 -26.04 5.08
N LEU A 250 117.41 -25.45 5.82
CA LEU A 250 117.82 -25.96 7.13
C LEU A 250 116.65 -25.96 8.14
N GLU A 251 115.89 -24.86 8.17
CA GLU A 251 114.70 -24.72 9.01
C GLU A 251 113.63 -25.76 8.66
N ALA A 252 113.32 -25.95 7.37
CA ALA A 252 112.34 -26.96 6.92
C ALA A 252 112.75 -28.39 7.32
N VAL A 253 114.02 -28.75 7.10
CA VAL A 253 114.55 -30.06 7.52
C VAL A 253 114.45 -30.24 9.04
N SER A 254 114.68 -29.18 9.82
CA SER A 254 114.57 -29.24 11.28
C SER A 254 113.13 -29.53 11.77
N TYR A 255 112.11 -29.00 11.08
CA TYR A 255 110.70 -29.27 11.42
C TYR A 255 110.28 -30.69 11.07
N GLU A 256 110.69 -31.22 9.91
CA GLU A 256 110.33 -32.58 9.50
C GLU A 256 111.02 -33.67 10.31
N VAL A 257 112.28 -33.45 10.71
CA VAL A 257 113.06 -34.41 11.50
C VAL A 257 112.63 -34.39 12.98
N GLY A 258 112.03 -33.29 13.44
CA GLY A 258 111.59 -33.05 14.82
C GLY A 258 112.73 -32.55 15.71
N SER A 259 112.42 -31.69 16.69
CA SER A 259 113.40 -30.98 17.54
C SER A 259 114.44 -31.89 18.19
N ASP A 260 113.99 -33.06 18.63
CA ASP A 260 114.82 -33.99 19.41
C ASP A 260 115.91 -34.63 18.55
N LYS A 261 115.56 -35.05 17.32
CA LYS A 261 116.48 -35.64 16.36
C LYS A 261 117.39 -34.59 15.70
N TRP A 262 116.87 -33.38 15.46
CA TRP A 262 117.68 -32.25 14.98
C TRP A 262 118.75 -31.81 16.00
N SER A 263 118.43 -31.84 17.31
CA SER A 263 119.40 -31.51 18.35
C SER A 263 120.59 -32.47 18.38
N CYS A 264 120.36 -33.75 18.05
CA CYS A 264 121.41 -34.75 17.92
C CYS A 264 122.31 -34.44 16.71
N TYR A 265 121.70 -34.14 15.56
CA TYR A 265 122.42 -33.81 14.31
C TYR A 265 123.26 -32.53 14.42
N SER A 266 122.71 -31.46 15.01
CA SER A 266 123.39 -30.16 15.17
C SER A 266 124.54 -30.20 16.20
N ARG A 267 124.42 -31.03 17.24
CA ARG A 267 125.49 -31.24 18.24
C ARG A 267 126.69 -31.97 17.64
N THR A 268 126.47 -32.92 16.72
CA THR A 268 127.55 -33.58 15.99
C THR A 268 128.27 -32.69 14.98
N LEU A 269 127.61 -31.66 14.42
CA LEU A 269 128.23 -30.72 13.46
C LEU A 269 129.07 -29.61 14.12
N SER A 270 128.88 -29.36 15.42
CA SER A 270 129.53 -28.25 16.15
C SER A 270 130.69 -28.70 17.05
N GLN A 271 130.90 -29.99 17.21
CA GLN A 271 131.84 -30.52 18.20
C GLN A 271 132.80 -31.53 17.58
N ASP A 272 133.90 -31.01 17.03
CA ASP A 272 135.12 -31.80 16.89
C ASP A 272 135.60 -32.22 18.29
N HIS A 273 135.73 -33.54 18.47
CA HIS A 273 136.27 -34.27 19.63
C HIS A 273 135.36 -34.39 20.88
N TYR A 274 134.72 -35.55 21.10
CA TYR A 274 135.26 -36.78 21.73
C TYR A 274 134.17 -37.87 21.86
N MET A 275 134.42 -39.02 21.21
CA MET A 275 133.93 -40.42 21.41
C MET A 275 132.70 -40.72 22.31
N GLU A 276 131.63 -41.25 21.68
CA GLU A 276 131.00 -42.54 22.04
C GLU A 276 130.27 -43.12 20.80
N HIS A 277 130.35 -44.43 20.58
CA HIS A 277 130.07 -45.12 19.30
C HIS A 277 128.71 -44.83 18.66
N CYS A 278 128.71 -44.01 17.60
CA CYS A 278 127.79 -44.12 16.47
C CYS A 278 128.64 -44.21 15.19
N SER A 279 128.30 -45.15 14.31
CA SER A 279 129.06 -45.49 13.12
C SER A 279 129.36 -44.27 12.25
N SER A 280 130.55 -44.30 11.63
CA SER A 280 131.22 -43.32 10.77
C SER A 280 130.46 -42.90 9.50
N ASP A 281 129.15 -42.71 9.55
CA ASP A 281 128.38 -42.27 8.38
C ASP A 281 127.18 -41.42 8.79
N THR A 282 127.47 -40.26 9.37
CA THR A 282 126.48 -39.29 9.82
C THR A 282 125.77 -38.55 8.67
N MET A 283 126.10 -38.84 7.41
CA MET A 283 125.39 -38.35 6.21
C MET A 283 124.93 -39.47 5.27
N GLY A 284 125.33 -40.73 5.48
CA GLY A 284 124.98 -41.88 4.64
C GLY A 284 123.49 -42.05 4.39
N PRO A 285 122.60 -41.95 5.39
CA PRO A 285 121.16 -42.07 5.16
C PRO A 285 120.59 -40.93 4.30
N ILE A 286 121.13 -39.72 4.41
CA ILE A 286 120.69 -38.56 3.64
C ILE A 286 121.24 -38.63 2.22
N SER A 287 122.49 -39.08 2.03
CA SER A 287 123.05 -39.30 0.69
C SER A 287 122.38 -40.47 -0.02
N ASP A 288 122.05 -41.57 0.67
CA ASP A 288 121.35 -42.71 0.07
C ASP A 288 119.91 -42.35 -0.33
N ILE A 289 119.18 -41.60 0.52
CA ILE A 289 117.84 -41.12 0.17
C ILE A 289 117.93 -40.13 -1.01
N MET A 290 118.91 -39.22 -1.02
CA MET A 290 119.13 -38.26 -2.11
C MET A 290 119.62 -38.87 -3.42
N GLN A 291 120.42 -39.95 -3.37
CA GLN A 291 120.90 -40.70 -4.53
C GLN A 291 119.86 -41.68 -5.08
N SER A 292 118.90 -42.11 -4.25
CA SER A 292 117.75 -42.92 -4.68
C SER A 292 116.66 -42.12 -5.41
N LEU A 293 116.73 -40.80 -5.35
CA LEU A 293 115.87 -39.92 -6.14
C LEU A 293 116.42 -39.84 -7.58
N PRO A 294 115.60 -40.07 -8.63
CA PRO A 294 116.00 -39.81 -10.01
C PRO A 294 116.47 -38.35 -10.16
N PRO A 295 117.28 -37.99 -11.19
CA PRO A 295 118.00 -36.72 -11.28
C PRO A 295 117.05 -35.51 -11.44
N LEU A 296 116.41 -35.15 -10.33
CA LEU A 296 115.55 -34.00 -10.16
C LEU A 296 116.40 -32.77 -9.86
N PHE A 297 117.60 -32.92 -9.27
CA PHE A 297 118.44 -31.78 -8.89
C PHE A 297 119.13 -31.10 -10.07
N SER A 298 119.54 -31.85 -11.10
CA SER A 298 120.06 -31.26 -12.35
C SER A 298 118.95 -30.55 -13.13
N THR A 299 117.75 -31.14 -13.17
CA THR A 299 116.58 -30.51 -13.79
C THR A 299 116.09 -29.29 -12.98
N ILE A 300 116.14 -29.32 -11.65
CA ILE A 300 115.88 -28.15 -10.80
C ILE A 300 116.91 -27.05 -11.07
N HIS A 301 118.20 -27.38 -11.22
CA HIS A 301 119.23 -26.41 -11.57
C HIS A 301 118.98 -25.79 -12.96
N GLU A 302 118.64 -26.60 -13.96
CA GLU A 302 118.32 -26.11 -15.32
C GLU A 302 117.03 -25.27 -15.37
N HIS A 303 116.02 -25.60 -14.57
CA HIS A 303 114.75 -24.87 -14.56
C HIS A 303 114.73 -23.64 -13.63
N THR A 304 115.56 -23.60 -12.58
CA THR A 304 115.56 -22.51 -11.58
C THR A 304 116.82 -21.67 -11.58
N GLY A 305 117.92 -22.12 -12.20
CA GLY A 305 119.22 -21.44 -12.21
C GLY A 305 119.94 -21.43 -10.86
N ILE A 306 119.41 -22.10 -9.84
CA ILE A 306 119.98 -22.11 -8.48
C ILE A 306 120.93 -23.30 -8.35
N PRO A 307 122.24 -23.08 -8.05
CA PRO A 307 123.18 -24.19 -7.86
C PRO A 307 122.86 -24.98 -6.58
N PRO A 308 123.09 -26.31 -6.57
CA PRO A 308 122.96 -27.08 -5.35
C PRO A 308 123.92 -26.53 -4.27
N PRO A 309 123.57 -26.67 -2.97
CA PRO A 309 124.45 -26.25 -1.88
C PRO A 309 125.84 -26.89 -2.01
N THR A 310 126.89 -26.16 -1.61
CA THR A 310 128.29 -26.56 -1.81
C THR A 310 128.70 -27.87 -1.12
N TRP A 311 127.95 -28.34 -0.13
CA TRP A 311 128.14 -29.64 0.54
C TRP A 311 127.50 -30.82 -0.22
N LEU A 312 126.79 -30.54 -1.31
CA LEU A 312 126.12 -31.50 -2.20
C LEU A 312 126.84 -31.62 -3.56
N ALA A 313 127.91 -30.85 -3.76
CA ALA A 313 128.77 -30.87 -4.96
C ALA A 313 129.88 -31.92 -4.85
#